data_AF-Q5C1Q2-F1
#
_entry.id   AF-Q5C1Q2-F1
#
_cell.length_a   1.000
_cell.length_b   1.000
_cell.length_c   1.000
_cell.angle_alpha   90.00
_cell.angle_beta   90.00
_cell.angle_gamma   90.00
#
_symmetry.space_group_name_H-M   'P 1'
#
loop_
_entity.id
_entity.type
_entity.pdbx_description
1 polymer ?
#
loop_
_entity_poly.entity_id
_entity_poly.type
_entity_poly.pdbx_seq_one_letter_code
_entity_poly.pdbx_strand_id
1 'polypeptide(L)'
;HTSETHLHLLLVTPAYFIALLADALFASADRLLTEQLEQYAFLYSYTAVVVEEIEPTTERRISCIRTEVDDAKREVLEASRICRQWNNMSGSGISLRAFRDLPSLLKCLSCRPVSFGVFRFVRFVFHTKRVDFELNLDTMKPYCIVVNELAEVNEYLRPSLLAFITELLASSVEGMEDLSQLEYKRMLVGLFVHLLSCGHVLPVINTMHRLFLRNRVDVSIVRYFVTEVLKVAGQPYSTSFMNALHPLVVHPDISDGLKGGKDTDYVNEFLEYYEKEISLSPTC
;
A
#
# COMPACT_ATOMS: atom_id res chain seq x y z
N HIS A 1 10.70 -22.00 -39.97
CA HIS A 1 9.75 -21.01 -40.50
C HIS A 1 8.37 -21.63 -40.46
N THR A 2 7.37 -21.21 -39.69
CA THR A 2 7.11 -20.01 -38.91
C THR A 2 6.12 -20.43 -37.82
N SER A 3 6.55 -20.48 -36.56
CA SER A 3 5.67 -20.72 -35.41
C SER A 3 5.18 -19.37 -34.89
N GLU A 4 4.38 -18.66 -35.68
CA GLU A 4 3.73 -17.41 -35.25
C GLU A 4 2.26 -17.64 -34.92
N THR A 5 1.97 -18.66 -34.12
CA THR A 5 0.75 -18.66 -33.28
C THR A 5 1.05 -17.81 -32.04
N HIS A 6 1.12 -16.49 -32.21
CA HIS A 6 1.20 -15.59 -31.07
C HIS A 6 -0.10 -15.68 -30.27
N LEU A 7 -0.01 -16.09 -28.99
CA LEU A 7 -1.15 -16.05 -28.07
C LEU A 7 -1.81 -14.66 -28.13
N HIS A 8 -3.14 -14.64 -28.23
CA HIS A 8 -3.92 -13.41 -28.08
C HIS A 8 -3.79 -12.92 -26.63
N LEU A 9 -3.57 -11.63 -26.42
CA LEU A 9 -3.48 -11.02 -25.09
C LEU A 9 -4.72 -11.36 -24.23
N LEU A 10 -5.89 -11.48 -24.86
CA LEU A 10 -7.17 -11.90 -24.28
C LEU A 10 -7.11 -13.29 -23.59
N LEU A 11 -6.25 -14.21 -24.04
CA LEU A 11 -6.13 -15.54 -23.44
C LEU A 11 -5.24 -15.55 -22.18
N VAL A 12 -4.39 -14.54 -21.99
CA VAL A 12 -3.37 -14.48 -20.92
C VAL A 12 -3.66 -13.36 -19.89
N THR A 13 -4.67 -12.54 -20.14
CA THR A 13 -5.08 -11.43 -19.27
C THR A 13 -6.13 -11.72 -18.19
N PRO A 14 -6.59 -12.97 -17.89
CA PRO A 14 -7.39 -13.17 -16.69
C PRO A 14 -6.62 -12.62 -15.48
N ALA A 15 -7.24 -11.71 -14.72
CA ALA A 15 -6.60 -11.03 -13.59
C ALA A 15 -5.97 -12.02 -12.58
N TYR A 16 -6.56 -13.20 -12.46
CA TYR A 16 -6.04 -14.29 -11.65
C TYR A 16 -4.69 -14.84 -12.14
N PHE A 17 -4.51 -15.00 -13.45
CA PHE A 17 -3.26 -15.50 -14.02
C PHE A 17 -2.10 -14.51 -13.81
N ILE A 18 -2.36 -13.22 -14.00
CA ILE A 18 -1.39 -12.15 -13.73
C ILE A 18 -1.00 -12.15 -12.24
N ALA A 19 -1.97 -12.32 -11.34
CA ALA A 19 -1.70 -12.42 -9.90
C ALA A 19 -0.83 -13.65 -9.56
N LEU A 20 -1.09 -14.80 -10.18
CA LEU A 20 -0.26 -16.01 -9.99
C LEU A 20 1.17 -15.81 -10.50
N LEU A 21 1.36 -15.17 -11.65
CA LEU A 21 2.69 -14.84 -12.16
C LEU A 21 3.43 -13.88 -11.23
N ALA A 22 2.74 -12.83 -10.75
CA ALA A 22 3.29 -11.90 -9.78
C ALA A 22 3.69 -12.61 -8.48
N ASP A 23 2.85 -13.50 -7.96
CA ASP A 23 3.17 -14.29 -6.77
C ASP A 23 4.39 -15.20 -6.99
N ALA A 24 4.44 -15.90 -8.13
CA ALA A 24 5.55 -16.77 -8.47
C ALA A 24 6.87 -16.00 -8.59
N LEU A 25 6.85 -14.77 -9.12
CA LEU A 25 8.03 -13.94 -9.31
C LEU A 25 8.47 -13.19 -8.04
N PHE A 26 7.54 -12.75 -7.19
CA PHE A 26 7.84 -11.84 -6.09
C PHE A 26 7.61 -12.45 -4.69
N ALA A 27 6.57 -13.24 -4.49
CA ALA A 27 6.15 -13.71 -3.15
C ALA A 27 6.57 -15.16 -2.83
N SER A 28 6.57 -16.05 -3.83
CA SER A 28 6.82 -17.49 -3.70
C SER A 28 8.00 -17.98 -4.55
N ALA A 29 8.93 -17.09 -4.84
CA ALA A 29 9.93 -17.28 -5.88
C ALA A 29 11.06 -18.27 -5.54
N ASP A 30 11.07 -18.86 -4.35
CA ASP A 30 12.00 -19.94 -4.00
C ASP A 30 11.69 -21.26 -4.74
N ARG A 31 10.56 -21.32 -5.46
CA ARG A 31 10.14 -22.49 -6.26
C ARG A 31 10.57 -22.46 -7.73
N LEU A 32 11.11 -21.33 -8.22
CA LEU A 32 11.46 -21.18 -9.64
C LEU A 32 12.95 -21.42 -9.88
N LEU A 33 13.27 -22.24 -10.88
CA LEU A 33 14.62 -22.34 -11.42
C LEU A 33 14.99 -21.07 -12.19
N THR A 34 16.29 -20.75 -12.29
CA THR A 34 16.77 -19.54 -12.98
C THR A 34 16.28 -19.44 -14.43
N GLU A 35 16.27 -20.56 -15.16
CA GLU A 35 15.79 -20.61 -16.54
C GLU A 35 14.28 -20.33 -16.66
N GLN A 36 13.50 -20.76 -15.67
CA GLN A 36 12.06 -20.51 -15.61
C GLN A 36 11.77 -19.07 -15.20
N LEU A 37 12.61 -18.47 -14.35
CA LEU A 37 12.45 -17.09 -13.89
C LEU A 37 12.41 -16.12 -15.07
N GLU A 38 13.31 -16.28 -16.05
CA GLU A 38 13.34 -15.44 -17.24
C GLU A 38 12.08 -15.58 -18.11
N GLN A 39 11.58 -16.80 -18.27
CA GLN A 39 10.37 -17.08 -19.04
C GLN A 39 9.12 -16.50 -18.37
N TYR A 40 9.03 -16.64 -17.04
CA TYR A 40 7.94 -16.09 -16.25
C TYR A 40 7.97 -14.57 -16.25
N ALA A 41 9.16 -13.97 -16.10
CA ALA A 41 9.33 -12.52 -16.17
C ALA A 41 8.97 -11.97 -17.55
N PHE A 42 9.36 -12.67 -18.63
CA PHE A 42 8.94 -12.30 -19.98
C PHE A 42 7.42 -12.36 -20.13
N LEU A 43 6.78 -13.47 -19.73
CA LEU A 43 5.33 -13.63 -19.86
C LEU A 43 4.58 -12.56 -19.06
N TYR A 44 5.00 -12.33 -17.81
CA TYR A 44 4.41 -11.31 -16.94
C TYR A 44 4.55 -9.91 -17.54
N SER A 45 5.74 -9.55 -18.00
CA SER A 45 6.01 -8.24 -18.62
C SER A 45 5.22 -8.08 -19.91
N TYR A 46 5.19 -9.11 -20.76
CA TYR A 46 4.40 -9.13 -21.99
C TYR A 46 2.92 -8.87 -21.69
N THR A 47 2.34 -9.55 -20.70
CA THR A 47 0.92 -9.35 -20.33
C THR A 47 0.62 -7.97 -19.78
N ALA A 48 1.61 -7.28 -19.22
CA ALA A 48 1.42 -6.01 -18.54
C ALA A 48 1.60 -4.79 -19.45
N VAL A 49 2.45 -4.88 -20.49
CA VAL A 49 2.83 -3.70 -21.31
C VAL A 49 2.48 -3.81 -22.78
N VAL A 50 2.14 -5.00 -23.27
CA VAL A 50 1.79 -5.17 -24.69
C VAL A 50 0.41 -4.61 -24.97
N VAL A 51 0.34 -3.76 -25.99
CA VAL A 51 -0.92 -3.19 -26.49
C VAL A 51 -1.22 -3.81 -27.85
N GLU A 52 -2.41 -4.39 -27.97
CA GLU A 52 -2.90 -4.99 -29.21
C GLU A 52 -4.09 -4.17 -29.72
N GLU A 53 -4.03 -3.81 -31.00
CA GLU A 53 -5.16 -3.23 -31.71
C GLU A 53 -5.88 -4.36 -32.43
N ILE A 54 -7.18 -4.52 -32.16
CA ILE A 54 -7.99 -5.62 -32.68
C ILE A 54 -9.15 -5.01 -33.48
N GLU A 55 -9.38 -5.54 -34.68
CA GLU A 55 -10.54 -5.18 -35.49
C GLU A 55 -11.83 -5.68 -34.81
N PRO A 56 -12.79 -4.81 -34.46
CA PRO A 56 -13.95 -5.19 -33.64
C PRO A 56 -14.87 -6.22 -34.29
N THR A 57 -14.90 -6.27 -35.62
CA THR A 57 -15.85 -7.08 -36.40
C THR A 57 -15.30 -8.45 -36.76
N THR A 58 -13.98 -8.56 -36.95
CA THR A 58 -13.32 -9.80 -37.38
C THR A 58 -12.50 -10.45 -36.28
N GLU A 59 -12.34 -9.77 -35.14
CA GLU A 59 -11.44 -10.12 -34.03
C GLU A 59 -9.97 -10.31 -34.47
N ARG A 60 -9.63 -9.81 -35.66
CA ARG A 60 -8.28 -9.93 -36.20
C ARG A 60 -7.39 -8.88 -35.57
N ARG A 61 -6.18 -9.29 -35.18
CA ARG A 61 -5.13 -8.37 -34.72
C ARG A 61 -4.67 -7.47 -35.89
N ILE A 62 -4.78 -6.16 -35.71
CA ILE A 62 -4.33 -5.11 -36.63
C ILE A 62 -2.87 -4.77 -36.34
N SER A 63 -2.54 -4.50 -35.08
CA SER A 63 -1.20 -4.08 -34.66
C SER A 63 -0.86 -4.60 -33.27
N CYS A 64 0.44 -4.63 -32.95
CA CYS A 64 0.95 -5.09 -31.66
C CYS A 64 2.20 -4.30 -31.26
N ILE A 65 2.09 -3.52 -30.19
CA ILE A 65 3.18 -2.71 -29.65
C ILE A 65 3.85 -3.50 -28.51
N ARG A 66 5.14 -3.81 -28.67
CA ARG A 66 5.92 -4.64 -27.73
C ARG A 66 7.25 -3.99 -27.30
N THR A 67 7.44 -2.71 -27.59
CA THR A 67 8.73 -2.00 -27.41
C THR A 67 9.19 -1.94 -25.96
N GLU A 68 8.26 -1.90 -25.00
CA GLU A 68 8.57 -1.78 -23.58
C GLU A 68 8.79 -3.13 -22.86
N VAL A 69 8.60 -4.27 -23.56
CA VAL A 69 8.60 -5.59 -22.93
C VAL A 69 9.95 -5.94 -22.33
N ASP A 70 11.04 -5.67 -23.04
CA ASP A 70 12.40 -6.02 -22.56
C ASP A 70 12.83 -5.12 -21.39
N ASP A 71 12.49 -3.84 -21.43
CA ASP A 71 12.72 -2.91 -20.32
C ASP A 71 11.91 -3.32 -19.09
N ALA A 72 10.61 -3.61 -19.26
CA ALA A 72 9.76 -4.10 -18.17
C ALA A 72 10.28 -5.43 -17.60
N LYS A 73 10.72 -6.36 -18.45
CA LYS A 73 11.33 -7.64 -18.02
C LYS A 73 12.57 -7.40 -17.17
N ARG A 74 13.44 -6.47 -17.57
CA ARG A 74 14.64 -6.11 -16.80
C ARG A 74 14.28 -5.59 -15.41
N GLU A 75 13.36 -4.63 -15.33
CA GLU A 75 12.92 -4.06 -14.04
C GLU A 75 12.23 -5.11 -13.15
N VAL A 76 11.41 -6.00 -13.74
CA VAL A 76 10.77 -7.11 -13.03
C VAL A 76 11.79 -8.08 -12.45
N LEU A 77 12.81 -8.46 -13.23
CA LEU A 77 13.86 -9.38 -12.76
C LEU A 77 14.68 -8.77 -11.62
N GLU A 78 15.03 -7.49 -11.72
CA GLU A 78 15.80 -6.82 -10.67
C GLU A 78 14.99 -6.67 -9.37
N ALA A 79 13.75 -6.20 -9.47
CA ALA A 79 12.87 -6.09 -8.30
C ALA A 79 12.56 -7.46 -7.68
N SER A 80 12.30 -8.48 -8.50
CA SER A 80 12.11 -9.87 -8.06
C SER A 80 13.34 -10.38 -7.30
N ARG A 81 14.56 -10.14 -7.82
CA ARG A 81 15.80 -10.50 -7.15
C ARG A 81 15.90 -9.87 -5.76
N ILE A 82 15.59 -8.58 -5.62
CA ILE A 82 15.61 -7.87 -4.34
C ILE A 82 14.55 -8.45 -3.38
N CYS A 83 13.29 -8.58 -3.82
CA CYS A 83 12.20 -9.13 -3.01
C CYS A 83 12.51 -10.54 -2.51
N ARG A 84 13.06 -11.41 -3.36
CA ARG A 84 13.52 -12.76 -3.00
C ARG A 84 14.59 -12.74 -1.93
N GLN A 85 15.57 -11.85 -2.09
CA GLN A 85 16.63 -11.73 -1.12
C GLN A 85 16.05 -11.31 0.24
N TRP A 86 15.14 -10.34 0.26
CA TRP A 86 14.46 -9.89 1.48
C TRP A 86 13.59 -10.99 2.09
N ASN A 87 12.93 -11.81 1.26
CA ASN A 87 12.11 -12.92 1.74
C ASN A 87 12.94 -13.96 2.49
N ASN A 88 14.15 -14.25 2.03
CA ASN A 88 15.06 -15.22 2.63
C ASN A 88 15.83 -14.71 3.86
N MET A 89 15.64 -13.44 4.26
CA MET A 89 16.26 -12.87 5.47
C MET A 89 15.39 -13.05 6.71
N SER A 90 16.02 -13.15 7.88
CA SER A 90 15.38 -13.22 9.20
C SER A 90 16.10 -12.31 10.20
N GLY A 91 15.38 -11.81 11.21
CA GLY A 91 15.95 -10.99 12.28
C GLY A 91 16.65 -9.69 11.81
N SER A 92 17.70 -9.28 12.52
CA SER A 92 18.40 -7.99 12.28
C SER A 92 19.09 -7.87 10.92
N GLY A 93 19.30 -8.99 10.22
CA GLY A 93 19.80 -9.01 8.84
C GLY A 93 18.84 -8.36 7.83
N ILE A 94 17.54 -8.32 8.15
CA ILE A 94 16.51 -7.67 7.34
C ILE A 94 16.80 -6.17 7.25
N SER A 95 16.95 -5.47 8.37
CA SER A 95 17.05 -4.01 8.38
C SER A 95 18.26 -3.51 7.58
N LEU A 96 19.47 -3.99 7.86
CA LEU A 96 20.69 -3.47 7.23
C LEU A 96 20.74 -3.71 5.71
N ARG A 97 20.42 -4.92 5.25
CA ARG A 97 20.47 -5.24 3.81
C ARG A 97 19.26 -4.68 3.07
N ALA A 98 18.08 -4.68 3.68
CA ALA A 98 16.91 -4.08 3.07
C ALA A 98 17.13 -2.60 2.83
N PHE A 99 17.64 -1.84 3.81
CA PHE A 99 17.95 -0.42 3.61
C PHE A 99 19.01 -0.17 2.52
N ARG A 100 19.98 -1.07 2.36
CA ARG A 100 20.97 -0.98 1.27
C ARG A 100 20.34 -1.15 -0.11
N ASP A 101 19.46 -2.15 -0.27
CA ASP A 101 18.87 -2.49 -1.56
C ASP A 101 17.60 -1.66 -1.87
N LEU A 102 17.06 -0.96 -0.86
CA LEU A 102 15.82 -0.16 -0.93
C LEU A 102 15.85 0.89 -2.05
N PRO A 103 16.90 1.73 -2.23
CA PRO A 103 16.88 2.74 -3.30
C PRO A 103 16.71 2.13 -4.70
N SER A 104 17.33 0.98 -4.96
CA SER A 104 17.19 0.25 -6.22
C SER A 104 15.76 -0.27 -6.41
N LEU A 105 15.16 -0.82 -5.35
CA LEU A 105 13.77 -1.28 -5.39
C LEU A 105 12.80 -0.14 -5.66
N LEU A 106 12.93 0.99 -4.95
CA LEU A 106 12.07 2.17 -5.11
C LEU A 106 12.12 2.69 -6.55
N LYS A 107 13.31 2.73 -7.17
CA LYS A 107 13.46 3.12 -8.58
C LYS A 107 12.66 2.23 -9.54
N CYS A 108 12.62 0.92 -9.27
CA CYS A 108 11.86 -0.01 -10.10
C CYS A 108 10.33 0.15 -9.95
N LEU A 109 9.83 0.74 -8.85
CA LEU A 109 8.39 0.83 -8.58
C LEU A 109 7.62 1.71 -9.57
N SER A 110 8.29 2.61 -10.29
CA SER A 110 7.69 3.38 -11.41
C SER A 110 7.19 2.49 -12.55
N CYS A 111 7.73 1.26 -12.67
CA CYS A 111 7.25 0.27 -13.62
C CYS A 111 5.99 -0.43 -13.08
N ARG A 112 4.83 -0.24 -13.73
CA ARG A 112 3.53 -0.78 -13.28
C ARG A 112 3.51 -2.28 -12.92
N PRO A 113 4.05 -3.20 -13.76
CA PRO A 113 4.12 -4.61 -13.39
C PRO A 113 4.98 -4.83 -12.14
N VAL A 114 6.02 -4.03 -11.93
CA VAL A 114 6.82 -4.10 -10.70
C VAL A 114 6.01 -3.62 -9.51
N SER A 115 5.32 -2.47 -9.57
CA SER A 115 4.53 -1.99 -8.43
C SER A 115 3.45 -2.98 -8.01
N PHE A 116 2.77 -3.63 -8.98
CA PHE A 116 1.80 -4.68 -8.66
C PHE A 116 2.44 -5.92 -8.03
N GLY A 117 3.57 -6.39 -8.58
CA GLY A 117 4.31 -7.54 -8.03
C GLY A 117 4.86 -7.28 -6.63
N VAL A 118 5.40 -6.09 -6.40
CA VAL A 118 5.91 -5.68 -5.09
C VAL A 118 4.77 -5.48 -4.09
N PHE A 119 3.61 -4.96 -4.51
CA PHE A 119 2.40 -4.94 -3.65
C PHE A 119 2.02 -6.35 -3.16
N ARG A 120 2.03 -7.34 -4.06
CA ARG A 120 1.79 -8.75 -3.70
C ARG A 120 2.82 -9.25 -2.71
N PHE A 121 4.10 -8.93 -2.92
CA PHE A 121 5.19 -9.31 -2.02
C PHE A 121 5.06 -8.69 -0.63
N VAL A 122 4.84 -7.38 -0.51
CA VAL A 122 4.69 -6.75 0.81
C VAL A 122 3.50 -7.34 1.55
N ARG A 123 2.37 -7.57 0.85
CA ARG A 123 1.21 -8.24 1.46
C ARG A 123 1.60 -9.61 2.01
N PHE A 124 2.34 -10.41 1.24
CA PHE A 124 2.83 -11.71 1.69
C PHE A 124 3.72 -11.58 2.95
N VAL A 125 4.73 -10.70 2.91
CA VAL A 125 5.66 -10.49 4.03
C VAL A 125 4.94 -10.11 5.32
N PHE A 126 3.97 -9.20 5.25
CA PHE A 126 3.21 -8.77 6.43
C PHE A 126 2.37 -9.90 7.06
N HIS A 127 2.04 -10.94 6.30
CA HIS A 127 1.35 -12.11 6.82
C HIS A 127 2.30 -13.19 7.33
N THR A 128 3.48 -13.35 6.71
CA THR A 128 4.39 -14.45 7.02
C THR A 128 5.50 -14.11 8.00
N LYS A 129 5.92 -12.84 8.08
CA LYS A 129 7.04 -12.37 8.92
C LYS A 129 6.60 -11.65 10.20
N ARG A 130 5.41 -11.96 10.71
CA ARG A 130 4.86 -11.31 11.92
C ARG A 130 5.77 -11.44 13.14
N VAL A 131 6.40 -12.61 13.30
CA VAL A 131 7.35 -12.87 14.41
C VAL A 131 8.62 -12.01 14.29
N ASP A 132 9.12 -11.77 13.08
CA ASP A 132 10.29 -10.88 12.90
C ASP A 132 9.96 -9.44 13.33
N PHE A 133 8.75 -8.97 13.02
CA PHE A 133 8.27 -7.64 13.41
C PHE A 133 8.05 -7.51 14.91
N GLU A 134 7.57 -8.58 15.55
CA GLU A 134 7.42 -8.65 17.00
C GLU A 134 8.75 -8.55 17.73
N LEU A 135 9.76 -9.29 17.28
CA LEU A 135 11.08 -9.27 17.90
C LEU A 135 11.80 -7.93 17.70
N ASN A 136 11.58 -7.28 16.56
CA ASN A 136 12.15 -5.98 16.27
C ASN A 136 11.33 -5.21 15.22
N LEU A 137 10.60 -4.18 15.66
CA LEU A 137 9.79 -3.33 14.79
C LEU A 137 10.62 -2.56 13.74
N ASP A 138 11.93 -2.36 13.95
CA ASP A 138 12.80 -1.76 12.94
C ASP A 138 12.91 -2.62 11.67
N THR A 139 12.60 -3.91 11.75
CA THR A 139 12.58 -4.81 10.59
C THR A 139 11.36 -4.55 9.68
N MET A 140 10.30 -3.92 10.20
CA MET A 140 9.11 -3.53 9.44
C MET A 140 9.35 -2.27 8.58
N LYS A 141 10.23 -1.37 9.03
CA LYS A 141 10.44 -0.02 8.44
C LYS A 141 10.72 -0.03 6.93
N PRO A 142 11.62 -0.88 6.38
CA PRO A 142 11.85 -0.92 4.94
C PRO A 142 10.59 -1.25 4.14
N TYR A 143 9.76 -2.17 4.64
CA TYR A 143 8.50 -2.55 4.00
C TYR A 143 7.46 -1.43 4.06
N CYS A 144 7.40 -0.69 5.17
CA CYS A 144 6.56 0.51 5.28
C CYS A 144 6.94 1.57 4.25
N ILE A 145 8.23 1.81 4.03
CA ILE A 145 8.71 2.76 3.01
C ILE A 145 8.27 2.31 1.61
N VAL A 146 8.39 1.01 1.31
CA VAL A 146 7.90 0.45 0.04
C VAL A 146 6.39 0.65 -0.11
N VAL A 147 5.60 0.42 0.94
CA VAL A 147 4.15 0.66 0.91
C VAL A 147 3.81 2.13 0.63
N ASN A 148 4.54 3.05 1.26
CA ASN A 148 4.38 4.49 1.02
C ASN A 148 4.71 4.86 -0.43
N GLU A 149 5.83 4.37 -0.97
CA GLU A 149 6.20 4.62 -2.36
C GLU A 149 5.17 4.04 -3.34
N LEU A 150 4.65 2.83 -3.08
CA LEU A 150 3.59 2.24 -3.90
C LEU A 150 2.33 3.13 -3.97
N ALA A 151 1.98 3.80 -2.87
CA ALA A 151 0.84 4.72 -2.83
C ALA A 151 1.11 6.01 -3.62
N GLU A 152 2.36 6.46 -3.68
CA GLU A 152 2.79 7.65 -4.43
C GLU A 152 2.81 7.37 -5.93
N VAL A 153 3.50 6.30 -6.36
CA VAL A 153 3.74 6.02 -7.78
C VAL A 153 2.55 5.39 -8.51
N ASN A 154 1.61 4.78 -7.79
CA ASN A 154 0.49 4.05 -8.41
C ASN A 154 -0.84 4.27 -7.67
N GLU A 155 -1.64 5.21 -8.18
CA GLU A 155 -2.94 5.55 -7.63
C GLU A 155 -3.96 4.40 -7.64
N TYR A 156 -3.86 3.48 -8.61
CA TYR A 156 -4.76 2.33 -8.74
C TYR A 156 -4.55 1.30 -7.63
N LEU A 157 -3.39 1.33 -6.96
CA LEU A 157 -3.12 0.48 -5.80
C LEU A 157 -3.70 1.03 -4.50
N ARG A 158 -4.00 2.33 -4.40
CA ARG A 158 -4.45 2.97 -3.14
C ARG A 158 -5.67 2.27 -2.50
N PRO A 159 -6.73 1.88 -3.23
CA PRO A 159 -7.84 1.13 -2.63
C PRO A 159 -7.42 -0.25 -2.09
N SER A 160 -6.52 -0.93 -2.80
CA SER A 160 -6.01 -2.24 -2.39
C SER A 160 -5.07 -2.14 -1.19
N LEU A 161 -4.24 -1.09 -1.13
CA LEU A 161 -3.39 -0.76 0.01
C LEU A 161 -4.23 -0.41 1.24
N LEU A 162 -5.28 0.41 1.08
CA LEU A 162 -6.22 0.71 2.16
C LEU A 162 -6.87 -0.56 2.70
N ALA A 163 -7.40 -1.43 1.83
CA ALA A 163 -8.01 -2.69 2.24
C ALA A 163 -7.02 -3.60 3.00
N PHE A 164 -5.79 -3.70 2.49
CA PHE A 164 -4.71 -4.47 3.11
C PHE A 164 -4.33 -3.93 4.50
N ILE A 165 -4.09 -2.63 4.64
CA ILE A 165 -3.70 -2.04 5.94
C ILE A 165 -4.88 -2.11 6.93
N THR A 166 -6.12 -1.99 6.45
CA THR A 166 -7.34 -2.17 7.25
C THR A 166 -7.43 -3.58 7.83
N GLU A 167 -7.14 -4.59 7.00
CA GLU A 167 -7.09 -6.00 7.43
C GLU A 167 -6.09 -6.19 8.57
N LEU A 168 -4.88 -5.63 8.43
CA LEU A 168 -3.84 -5.72 9.46
C LEU A 168 -4.23 -5.00 10.76
N LEU A 169 -4.77 -3.77 10.67
CA LEU A 169 -5.19 -2.98 11.83
C LEU A 169 -6.31 -3.64 12.64
N ALA A 170 -7.25 -4.29 11.95
CA ALA A 170 -8.37 -4.99 12.56
C ALA A 170 -7.99 -6.36 13.16
N SER A 171 -6.80 -6.87 12.84
CA SER A 171 -6.31 -8.15 13.33
C SER A 171 -5.52 -7.99 14.62
N SER A 172 -5.65 -8.96 15.53
CA SER A 172 -4.70 -9.17 16.62
C SER A 172 -3.57 -10.07 16.13
N VAL A 173 -2.34 -9.81 16.60
CA VAL A 173 -1.20 -10.69 16.33
C VAL A 173 -1.07 -11.62 17.53
N GLU A 174 -1.49 -12.87 17.37
CA GLU A 174 -1.31 -13.89 18.42
C GLU A 174 0.17 -14.03 18.78
N GLY A 175 0.48 -14.00 20.08
CA GLY A 175 1.84 -14.12 20.60
C GLY A 175 2.54 -12.79 20.91
N MET A 176 2.16 -11.70 20.23
CA MET A 176 2.79 -10.38 20.39
C MET A 176 2.38 -9.71 21.71
N GLU A 177 3.35 -9.17 22.45
CA GLU A 177 3.10 -8.39 23.67
C GLU A 177 2.25 -7.14 23.39
N ASP A 178 1.37 -6.76 24.33
CA ASP A 178 0.43 -5.64 24.18
C ASP A 178 1.10 -4.32 23.77
N LEU A 179 2.27 -4.01 24.35
CA LEU A 179 3.03 -2.81 23.99
C LEU A 179 3.55 -2.87 22.55
N SER A 180 4.12 -4.01 22.14
CA SER A 180 4.58 -4.22 20.75
C SER A 180 3.42 -4.21 19.75
N GLN A 181 2.25 -4.75 20.13
CA GLN A 181 1.04 -4.66 19.31
C GLN A 181 0.60 -3.21 19.12
N LEU A 182 0.64 -2.41 20.18
CA LEU A 182 0.30 -0.99 20.12
C LEU A 182 1.25 -0.24 19.17
N GLU A 183 2.56 -0.45 19.29
CA GLU A 183 3.56 0.19 18.42
C GLU A 183 3.44 -0.28 16.96
N TYR A 184 3.19 -1.57 16.73
CA TYR A 184 2.91 -2.11 15.41
C TYR A 184 1.68 -1.45 14.77
N LYS A 185 0.58 -1.32 15.51
CA LYS A 185 -0.63 -0.64 15.02
C LYS A 185 -0.38 0.85 14.76
N ARG A 186 0.47 1.53 15.55
CA ARG A 186 0.88 2.92 15.27
C ARG A 186 1.65 3.03 13.95
N MET A 187 2.55 2.08 13.66
CA MET A 187 3.25 2.03 12.36
C MET A 187 2.25 1.87 11.20
N LEU A 188 1.23 1.03 11.35
CA LEU A 188 0.16 0.87 10.36
C LEU A 188 -0.70 2.14 10.20
N VAL A 189 -0.97 2.86 11.29
CA VAL A 189 -1.62 4.18 11.24
C VAL A 189 -0.78 5.17 10.42
N GLY A 190 0.55 5.13 10.55
CA GLY A 190 1.45 5.93 9.70
C GLY A 190 1.22 5.68 8.20
N LEU A 191 0.97 4.43 7.79
CA LEU A 191 0.64 4.09 6.40
C LEU A 191 -0.73 4.64 5.97
N PHE A 192 -1.72 4.64 6.87
CA PHE A 192 -3.02 5.29 6.63
C PHE A 192 -2.86 6.80 6.41
N VAL A 193 -2.07 7.46 7.25
CA VAL A 193 -1.80 8.90 7.14
C VAL A 193 -1.07 9.21 5.84
N HIS A 194 -0.11 8.36 5.43
CA HIS A 194 0.55 8.51 4.14
C HIS A 194 -0.40 8.36 2.95
N LEU A 195 -1.30 7.37 2.98
CA LEU A 195 -2.35 7.21 1.95
C LEU A 195 -3.25 8.45 1.85
N LEU A 196 -3.55 9.08 2.99
CA LEU A 196 -4.28 10.35 3.04
C LEU A 196 -3.47 11.45 2.33
N SER A 197 -2.18 11.59 2.64
CA SER A 197 -1.27 12.54 1.98
C SER A 197 -1.14 12.30 0.46
N CYS A 198 -1.30 11.06 0.01
CA CYS A 198 -1.35 10.69 -1.42
C CYS A 198 -2.69 11.01 -2.10
N GLY A 199 -3.64 11.66 -1.40
CA GLY A 199 -4.94 12.05 -1.94
C GLY A 199 -6.07 11.04 -1.72
N HIS A 200 -5.84 9.92 -1.01
CA HIS A 200 -6.88 8.93 -0.71
C HIS A 200 -7.65 9.26 0.60
N VAL A 201 -7.97 10.54 0.79
CA VAL A 201 -8.38 11.15 2.07
C VAL A 201 -9.68 10.57 2.64
N LEU A 202 -10.81 10.76 1.94
CA LEU A 202 -12.13 10.37 2.46
C LEU A 202 -12.26 8.85 2.68
N PRO A 203 -11.79 7.98 1.77
CA PRO A 203 -11.80 6.53 2.02
C PRO A 203 -11.05 6.12 3.28
N VAL A 204 -9.89 6.74 3.58
CA VAL A 204 -9.11 6.47 4.79
C VAL A 204 -9.90 6.88 6.04
N ILE A 205 -10.40 8.12 6.11
CA ILE A 205 -11.15 8.63 7.27
C ILE A 205 -12.42 7.80 7.51
N ASN A 206 -13.18 7.51 6.46
CA ASN A 206 -14.38 6.68 6.54
C ASN A 206 -14.06 5.25 7.01
N THR A 207 -12.88 4.74 6.67
CA THR A 207 -12.45 3.41 7.13
C THR A 207 -12.10 3.43 8.61
N MET A 208 -11.41 4.47 9.09
CA MET A 208 -11.15 4.62 10.52
C MET A 208 -12.45 4.73 11.32
N HIS A 209 -13.44 5.50 10.84
CA HIS A 209 -14.79 5.52 11.43
C HIS A 209 -15.38 4.11 11.55
N ARG A 210 -15.37 3.32 10.47
CA ARG A 210 -15.92 1.97 10.48
C ARG A 210 -15.17 1.03 11.44
N LEU A 211 -13.85 1.15 11.53
CA LEU A 211 -13.04 0.37 12.47
C LEU A 211 -13.37 0.73 13.91
N PHE A 212 -13.50 2.03 14.20
CA PHE A 212 -13.82 2.52 15.53
C PHE A 212 -15.23 2.12 15.97
N LEU A 213 -16.25 2.40 15.15
CA LEU A 213 -17.65 2.07 15.45
C LEU A 213 -17.89 0.57 15.64
N ARG A 214 -17.07 -0.29 15.02
CA ARG A 214 -17.16 -1.74 15.15
C ARG A 214 -16.26 -2.30 16.25
N ASN A 215 -15.65 -1.45 17.07
CA ASN A 215 -14.69 -1.84 18.12
C ASN A 215 -13.57 -2.76 17.59
N ARG A 216 -13.10 -2.50 16.36
CA ARG A 216 -12.00 -3.26 15.73
C ARG A 216 -10.62 -2.66 16.02
N VAL A 217 -10.58 -1.44 16.52
CA VAL A 217 -9.38 -0.74 16.93
C VAL A 217 -9.64 -0.03 18.25
N ASP A 218 -8.61 0.06 19.08
CA ASP A 218 -8.68 0.70 20.39
C ASP A 218 -8.78 2.23 20.25
N VAL A 219 -9.41 2.86 21.24
CA VAL A 219 -9.53 4.33 21.31
C VAL A 219 -8.17 5.02 21.19
N SER A 220 -7.12 4.43 21.78
CA SER A 220 -5.75 4.98 21.72
C SER A 220 -5.18 5.03 20.29
N ILE A 221 -5.53 4.07 19.44
CA ILE A 221 -5.12 4.02 18.02
C ILE A 221 -5.88 5.06 17.21
N VAL A 222 -7.19 5.22 17.45
CA VAL A 222 -7.99 6.24 16.78
C VAL A 222 -7.53 7.63 17.17
N ARG A 223 -7.23 7.84 18.46
CA ARG A 223 -6.65 9.10 18.96
C ARG A 223 -5.33 9.40 18.27
N TYR A 224 -4.42 8.42 18.19
CA TYR A 224 -3.15 8.58 17.48
C TYR A 224 -3.35 8.93 16.00
N PHE A 225 -4.29 8.27 15.31
CA PHE A 225 -4.64 8.61 13.94
C PHE A 225 -5.10 10.07 13.79
N VAL A 226 -6.04 10.52 14.62
CA VAL A 226 -6.54 11.91 14.57
C VAL A 226 -5.40 12.90 14.76
N THR A 227 -4.54 12.69 15.76
CA THR A 227 -3.37 13.53 15.99
C THR A 227 -2.45 13.59 14.79
N GLU A 228 -2.08 12.45 14.20
CA GLU A 228 -1.16 12.43 13.07
C GLU A 228 -1.78 13.04 11.80
N VAL A 229 -3.08 12.86 11.56
CA VAL A 229 -3.79 13.53 10.46
C VAL A 229 -3.75 15.04 10.64
N LEU A 230 -4.02 15.56 11.83
CA LEU A 230 -4.01 17.00 12.09
C LEU A 230 -2.61 17.60 12.01
N LYS A 231 -1.55 16.85 12.31
CA LYS A 231 -0.16 17.29 12.14
C LYS A 231 0.25 17.47 10.68
N VAL A 232 -0.31 16.67 9.77
CA VAL A 232 0.01 16.75 8.33
C VAL A 232 -0.98 17.61 7.55
N ALA A 233 -2.18 17.83 8.08
CA ALA A 233 -3.22 18.59 7.41
C ALA A 233 -3.09 20.10 7.70
N GLY A 234 -2.82 20.89 6.66
CA GLY A 234 -2.82 22.35 6.74
C GLY A 234 -4.05 23.00 6.11
N GLN A 235 -4.39 24.20 6.58
CA GLN A 235 -5.43 25.06 5.99
C GLN A 235 -5.02 25.52 4.56
N PRO A 236 -5.99 25.82 3.66
CA PRO A 236 -7.44 25.74 3.84
C PRO A 236 -7.97 24.30 3.72
N TYR A 237 -8.94 23.94 4.56
CA TYR A 237 -9.57 22.63 4.55
C TYR A 237 -10.79 22.58 3.64
N SER A 238 -10.99 21.47 2.93
CA SER A 238 -12.26 21.25 2.22
C SER A 238 -13.39 20.90 3.20
N THR A 239 -14.61 21.35 2.91
CA THR A 239 -15.80 21.02 3.72
C THR A 239 -16.02 19.51 3.85
N SER A 240 -15.75 18.74 2.79
CA SER A 240 -15.87 17.28 2.82
C SER A 240 -14.88 16.63 3.78
N PHE A 241 -13.62 17.09 3.82
CA PHE A 241 -12.61 16.61 4.76
C PHE A 241 -13.01 16.96 6.20
N MET A 242 -13.38 18.22 6.43
CA MET A 242 -13.81 18.72 7.73
C MET A 242 -14.98 17.92 8.29
N ASN A 243 -16.04 17.75 7.51
CA ASN A 243 -17.23 16.99 7.93
C ASN A 243 -16.93 15.51 8.18
N ALA A 244 -15.97 14.93 7.46
CA ALA A 244 -15.56 13.55 7.67
C ALA A 244 -14.70 13.38 8.93
N LEU A 245 -13.77 14.30 9.21
CA LEU A 245 -12.84 14.19 10.33
C LEU A 245 -13.47 14.63 11.66
N HIS A 246 -14.27 15.70 11.64
CA HIS A 246 -14.85 16.34 12.82
C HIS A 246 -15.51 15.35 13.81
N PRO A 247 -16.34 14.37 13.39
CA PRO A 247 -16.97 13.45 14.34
C PRO A 247 -15.99 12.55 15.10
N LEU A 248 -14.79 12.28 14.56
CA LEU A 248 -13.73 11.60 15.33
C LEU A 248 -13.10 12.56 16.35
N VAL A 249 -12.85 13.80 15.95
CA VAL A 249 -12.17 14.80 16.79
C VAL A 249 -12.99 15.14 18.05
N VAL A 250 -14.30 15.31 17.89
CA VAL A 250 -15.19 15.69 19.01
C VAL A 250 -15.71 14.51 19.85
N HIS A 251 -15.38 13.27 19.48
CA HIS A 251 -15.84 12.10 20.22
C HIS A 251 -15.30 12.15 21.66
N PRO A 252 -16.12 11.93 22.71
CA PRO A 252 -15.69 12.05 24.11
C PRO A 252 -14.42 11.25 24.43
N ASP A 253 -14.41 9.95 24.09
CA ASP A 253 -13.27 9.06 24.34
C ASP A 253 -11.97 9.46 23.62
N ILE A 254 -12.09 10.21 22.52
CA ILE A 254 -10.96 10.70 21.74
C ILE A 254 -10.52 12.05 22.31
N SER A 255 -11.44 13.01 22.37
CA SER A 255 -11.21 14.39 22.79
C SER A 255 -10.69 14.50 24.22
N ASP A 256 -11.18 13.71 25.17
CA ASP A 256 -10.78 13.80 26.57
C ASP A 256 -9.33 13.35 26.79
N GLY A 257 -8.82 12.43 25.96
CA GLY A 257 -7.40 12.06 26.01
C GLY A 257 -6.50 12.91 25.13
N LEU A 258 -7.06 13.84 24.34
CA LEU A 258 -6.31 14.86 23.61
C LEU A 258 -6.20 16.17 24.43
N LYS A 259 -7.21 16.49 25.24
CA LYS A 259 -7.23 17.66 26.13
C LYS A 259 -6.14 17.53 27.21
N GLY A 260 -5.13 18.41 27.13
CA GLY A 260 -4.05 18.50 28.13
C GLY A 260 -2.70 17.92 27.69
N GLY A 261 -2.59 17.44 26.44
CA GLY A 261 -1.33 17.03 25.84
C GLY A 261 -0.65 18.14 25.02
N LYS A 262 0.60 17.90 24.57
CA LYS A 262 1.29 18.78 23.62
C LYS A 262 0.59 18.90 22.26
N ASP A 263 -0.27 17.93 21.93
CA ASP A 263 -1.01 17.86 20.67
C ASP A 263 -2.38 18.56 20.73
N THR A 264 -2.72 19.21 21.87
CA THR A 264 -4.00 19.92 22.04
C THR A 264 -4.15 21.09 21.05
N ASP A 265 -3.04 21.73 20.68
CA ASP A 265 -3.04 22.91 19.82
C ASP A 265 -3.60 22.59 18.42
N TYR A 266 -3.21 21.47 17.81
CA TYR A 266 -3.71 21.04 16.50
C TYR A 266 -5.21 20.76 16.51
N VAL A 267 -5.73 20.24 17.63
CA VAL A 267 -7.15 19.94 17.79
C VAL A 267 -7.95 21.23 17.92
N ASN A 268 -7.48 22.16 18.75
CA ASN A 268 -8.13 23.45 18.94
C ASN A 268 -8.13 24.26 17.64
N GLU A 269 -7.01 24.32 16.93
CA GLU A 269 -6.91 25.03 15.64
C GLU A 269 -7.92 24.49 14.62
N PHE A 270 -8.04 23.15 14.53
CA PHE A 270 -9.02 22.52 13.65
C PHE A 270 -10.46 22.87 14.03
N LEU A 271 -10.80 22.82 15.32
CA LEU A 271 -12.16 23.12 15.81
C LEU A 271 -12.53 24.60 15.61
N GLU A 272 -11.62 25.51 15.92
CA GLU A 272 -11.80 26.95 15.70
C GLU A 272 -12.04 27.26 14.21
N TYR A 273 -11.26 26.64 13.33
CA TYR A 273 -11.44 26.79 11.88
C TYR A 273 -12.78 26.21 11.41
N TYR A 274 -13.16 25.03 11.91
CA TYR A 274 -14.42 24.37 11.57
C TYR A 274 -15.64 25.23 11.95
N GLU A 275 -15.65 25.79 13.15
CA GLU A 275 -16.72 26.69 13.62
C GLU A 275 -16.82 27.95 12.75
N LYS A 276 -15.68 28.54 12.40
CA LYS A 276 -15.62 29.71 11.51
C LYS A 276 -16.22 29.40 10.14
N GLU A 277 -15.84 28.29 9.52
CA GLU A 277 -16.36 27.90 8.20
C GLU A 277 -17.86 27.59 8.21
N ILE A 278 -18.38 26.91 9.25
CA ILE A 278 -19.83 26.69 9.42
C ILE A 278 -20.57 28.02 9.58
N SER A 279 -20.02 28.96 10.35
CA SER A 279 -20.65 30.27 10.55
C SER A 279 -20.72 31.11 9.26
N LEU A 280 -19.75 30.91 8.35
CA LEU A 280 -19.67 31.59 7.04
C LEU A 280 -20.48 30.88 5.95
N SER A 281 -20.87 29.62 6.17
CA SER A 281 -21.71 28.83 5.28
C SER A 281 -23.09 28.58 5.90
N PRO A 282 -23.92 29.62 6.15
CA PRO A 282 -25.28 29.41 6.57
C PRO A 282 -25.99 28.67 5.44
N THR A 283 -26.38 27.43 5.75
CA THR A 283 -27.23 26.54 4.95
C THR A 283 -28.17 27.28 4.00
N CYS A 284 -28.02 27.02 2.69
CA CYS A 284 -29.16 27.02 1.76
C CYS A 284 -30.06 25.82 2.05
#